data_AF-G3HFF4-F1
#
_entry.id   AF-G3HFF4-F1
#
_cell.length_a   1.000
_cell.length_b   1.000
_cell.length_c   1.000
_cell.angle_alpha   90.00
_cell.angle_beta   90.00
_cell.angle_gamma   90.00
#
_symmetry.space_group_name_H-M   'P 1'
#
loop_
_entity.id
_entity.type
_entity.pdbx_description
1 polymer ?
#
loop_
_entity_poly.entity_id
_entity_poly.type
_entity_poly.pdbx_seq_one_letter_code
_entity_poly.pdbx_strand_id
1 'polypeptide(L)'
;MVKKPGNIYYLYQRESGQQYFSIISPEEWGAGCPHDFLGAYKLQHDLSWTPYEDIEKQDAKIGMMDKLLNQPMALPPCTEPAFQGLTH
;
A
#
# COMPACT_ATOMS: atom_id res chain seq x y z
N MET A 1 -11.89 10.83 -18.44
CA MET A 1 -11.96 10.77 -16.96
C MET A 1 -10.70 10.08 -16.47
N VAL A 2 -9.78 10.84 -15.85
CA VAL A 2 -8.49 10.34 -15.38
C VAL A 2 -8.65 9.82 -13.96
N LYS A 3 -8.33 8.55 -13.74
CA LYS A 3 -8.29 7.96 -12.40
C LYS A 3 -7.12 8.60 -11.65
N LYS A 4 -7.41 9.25 -10.52
CA LYS A 4 -6.39 9.84 -9.65
C LYS A 4 -5.68 8.75 -8.85
N PRO A 5 -4.34 8.67 -8.92
CA PRO A 5 -3.55 7.84 -8.02
C PRO A 5 -3.70 8.32 -6.58
N GLY A 6 -3.64 7.40 -5.63
CA GLY A 6 -3.89 7.62 -4.20
C GLY A 6 -5.33 7.34 -3.75
N ASN A 7 -6.29 7.28 -4.68
CA ASN A 7 -7.70 7.04 -4.36
C ASN A 7 -8.07 5.55 -4.36
N ILE A 8 -9.05 5.23 -3.52
CA ILE A 8 -9.70 3.92 -3.48
C ILE A 8 -10.83 3.92 -4.52
N TYR A 9 -10.92 2.83 -5.27
CA TYR A 9 -11.97 2.55 -6.23
C TYR A 9 -12.60 1.21 -5.88
N TYR A 10 -13.92 1.13 -6.00
CA TYR A 10 -14.71 -0.04 -5.69
C TYR A 10 -15.08 -0.73 -7.00
N LEU A 11 -14.76 -2.02 -7.11
CA LEU A 11 -15.07 -2.86 -8.25
C LEU A 11 -16.48 -3.43 -8.09
N TYR A 12 -17.30 -3.23 -9.11
CA TYR A 12 -18.66 -3.74 -9.17
C TYR A 12 -18.89 -4.55 -10.44
N GLN A 13 -19.84 -5.48 -10.37
CA GLN A 13 -20.32 -6.25 -11.50
C GLN A 13 -21.77 -5.89 -11.82
N ARG A 14 -22.04 -5.59 -13.09
CA ARG A 14 -23.41 -5.46 -13.59
C ARG A 14 -24.06 -6.83 -13.74
N GLU A 15 -25.39 -6.87 -13.74
CA GLU A 15 -26.16 -8.08 -14.10
C GLU A 15 -25.77 -8.66 -15.46
N SER A 16 -25.25 -7.84 -16.38
CA SER A 16 -24.72 -8.27 -17.68
C SER A 16 -23.39 -9.01 -17.60
N GLY A 17 -22.78 -9.12 -16.41
CA GLY A 17 -21.46 -9.70 -16.18
C GLY A 17 -20.30 -8.71 -16.35
N GLN A 18 -20.56 -7.49 -16.82
CA GLN A 18 -19.53 -6.49 -17.03
C GLN A 18 -19.03 -5.90 -15.71
N GLN A 19 -17.72 -5.98 -15.50
CA GLN A 19 -17.04 -5.44 -14.32
C GLN A 19 -16.57 -4.00 -14.57
N TYR A 20 -16.74 -3.13 -13.58
CA TYR A 20 -16.30 -1.75 -13.67
C TYR A 20 -15.93 -1.16 -12.31
N PHE A 21 -15.03 -0.16 -12.33
CA PHE A 21 -14.60 0.54 -11.14
C PHE A 21 -15.42 1.81 -10.92
N SER A 22 -15.90 2.00 -9.69
CA SER A 22 -16.56 3.20 -9.20
C SER A 22 -15.70 3.88 -8.12
N ILE A 23 -15.86 5.18 -7.94
CA ILE A 23 -15.25 5.91 -6.80
C ILE A 23 -16.17 5.91 -5.56
N ILE A 24 -17.41 5.44 -5.73
CA ILE A 24 -18.43 5.45 -4.69
C ILE A 24 -18.44 4.11 -3.98
N SER A 25 -18.41 4.15 -2.65
CA SER A 25 -18.46 2.99 -1.76
C SER A 25 -19.87 2.37 -1.73
N PRO A 26 -20.04 1.06 -1.44
CA PRO A 26 -21.37 0.45 -1.39
C PRO A 26 -22.25 1.08 -0.30
N GLU A 27 -21.64 1.55 0.80
CA GLU A 27 -22.33 2.32 1.84
C GLU A 27 -22.85 3.69 1.34
N GLU A 28 -22.03 4.42 0.57
CA GLU A 28 -22.46 5.70 -0.02
C GLU A 28 -23.54 5.52 -1.08
N TRP A 29 -23.53 4.38 -1.77
CA TRP A 29 -24.49 4.09 -2.81
C TRP A 29 -25.89 3.78 -2.26
N GLY A 30 -25.98 3.43 -0.97
CA GLY A 30 -27.21 3.22 -0.24
C GLY A 30 -28.10 2.13 -0.85
N ALA A 31 -29.42 2.30 -0.77
CA ALA A 31 -30.40 1.34 -1.31
C ALA A 31 -30.47 1.31 -2.85
N GLY A 32 -29.72 2.18 -3.53
CA GLY A 32 -29.70 2.33 -4.99
C GLY A 32 -28.53 1.63 -5.66
N CYS A 33 -27.95 0.61 -5.03
CA CYS A 33 -26.83 -0.17 -5.54
C CYS A 33 -27.33 -1.47 -6.21
N PRO A 34 -27.69 -1.46 -7.52
CA PRO A 34 -28.17 -2.65 -8.22
C PRO A 34 -27.03 -3.56 -8.69
N HIS A 35 -25.78 -3.22 -8.38
CA HIS A 35 -24.59 -3.90 -8.88
C HIS A 35 -23.90 -4.67 -7.76
N ASP A 36 -23.39 -5.86 -8.09
CA ASP A 36 -22.74 -6.74 -7.14
C ASP A 36 -21.37 -6.17 -6.76
N PHE A 37 -21.09 -6.08 -5.47
CA PHE A 37 -19.82 -5.55 -4.97
C PHE A 37 -18.77 -6.66 -4.95
N LEU A 38 -17.74 -6.54 -5.77
CA LEU A 38 -16.68 -7.53 -5.88
C LEU A 38 -15.49 -7.26 -4.96
N GLY A 39 -15.22 -6.00 -4.63
CA GLY A 39 -14.09 -5.62 -3.77
C GLY A 39 -13.63 -4.19 -3.98
N ALA A 40 -12.76 -3.70 -3.11
CA ALA A 40 -12.16 -2.38 -3.22
C ALA A 40 -10.69 -2.49 -3.65
N TYR A 41 -10.20 -1.50 -4.39
CA TYR A 41 -8.84 -1.43 -4.93
C TYR A 41 -8.31 -0.01 -4.89
N LYS A 42 -7.14 0.21 -4.32
CA LYS A 42 -6.45 1.50 -4.34
C LYS A 42 -5.55 1.60 -5.56
N LEU A 43 -5.67 2.71 -6.29
CA LEU A 43 -4.75 3.04 -7.36
C LEU A 43 -3.48 3.62 -6.76
N GLN A 44 -2.36 2.92 -6.88
CA GLN A 44 -1.06 3.39 -6.42
C GLN A 44 -0.50 4.48 -7.34
N HIS A 45 0.49 5.23 -6.86
CA HIS A 45 1.22 6.22 -7.67
C HIS A 45 1.95 5.62 -8.87
N ASP A 46 2.26 4.33 -8.78
CA ASP A 46 2.84 3.50 -9.85
C ASP A 46 1.79 3.00 -10.86
N LEU A 47 0.53 3.45 -10.78
CA LEU A 47 -0.61 2.96 -11.58
C LEU A 47 -0.98 1.49 -11.32
N SER A 48 -0.37 0.86 -10.33
CA SER A 48 -0.69 -0.48 -9.85
C SER A 48 -1.99 -0.48 -9.01
N TRP A 49 -2.84 -1.49 -9.21
CA TRP A 49 -4.07 -1.68 -8.43
C TRP A 49 -3.80 -2.59 -7.23
N THR A 50 -3.99 -2.09 -6.01
CA THR A 50 -3.82 -2.89 -4.79
C THR A 50 -5.18 -3.19 -4.17
N PRO A 51 -5.59 -4.46 -4.02
CA PRO A 51 -6.85 -4.82 -3.37
C PRO A 51 -6.87 -4.37 -1.91
N TYR A 52 -8.00 -3.80 -1.47
CA TYR A 52 -8.20 -3.17 -0.16
C TYR A 52 -8.08 -4.16 1.00
N GLU A 53 -8.57 -5.40 0.86
CA GLU A 53 -8.33 -6.48 1.82
C GLU A 53 -6.82 -6.73 2.06
N ASP A 54 -6.00 -6.51 1.03
CA ASP A 54 -4.56 -6.62 1.13
C ASP A 54 -3.91 -5.30 1.54
N ILE A 55 -4.60 -4.15 1.49
CA ILE A 55 -4.08 -2.86 1.96
C ILE A 55 -3.90 -2.88 3.47
N GLU A 56 -4.85 -3.40 4.25
CA GLU A 56 -4.66 -3.48 5.72
C GLU A 56 -3.46 -4.37 6.07
N LYS A 57 -3.29 -5.47 5.31
CA LYS A 57 -2.18 -6.41 5.49
C LYS A 57 -0.85 -5.83 4.99
N GLN A 58 -0.86 -5.10 3.89
CA GLN A 58 0.29 -4.37 3.33
C GLN A 58 0.70 -3.21 4.23
N ASP A 59 -0.23 -2.44 4.76
CA ASP A 59 0.03 -1.33 5.66
C ASP A 59 0.65 -1.83 6.96
N ALA A 60 0.12 -2.93 7.52
CA ALA A 60 0.77 -3.62 8.63
C ALA A 60 2.20 -4.05 8.27
N LYS A 61 2.42 -4.61 7.07
CA LYS A 61 3.75 -5.02 6.54
C LYS A 61 4.70 -3.84 6.35
N ILE A 62 4.23 -2.75 5.77
CA ILE A 62 5.01 -1.54 5.54
C ILE A 62 5.34 -0.89 6.89
N GLY A 63 4.40 -0.83 7.83
CA GLY A 63 4.64 -0.31 9.17
C GLY A 63 5.65 -1.12 9.97
N MET A 64 5.65 -2.46 9.83
CA MET A 64 6.70 -3.30 10.43
C MET A 64 8.06 -3.15 9.72
N MET A 65 8.09 -2.88 8.41
CA MET A 65 9.32 -2.57 7.66
C MET A 65 9.89 -1.19 7.98
N ASP A 66 9.04 -0.17 8.11
CA ASP A 66 9.41 1.17 8.56
C ASP A 66 10.04 1.11 9.96
N LYS A 67 9.43 0.36 10.88
CA LYS A 67 10.01 0.10 12.21
C LYS A 67 11.40 -0.53 12.16
N LEU A 68 11.67 -1.42 11.20
CA LEU A 68 12.99 -2.05 11.05
C LEU A 68 13.99 -1.10 10.38
N LEU A 69 13.56 -0.28 9.43
CA LEU A 69 14.41 0.67 8.73
C LEU A 69 14.76 1.88 9.59
N ASN A 70 13.80 2.32 10.40
CA ASN A 70 13.92 3.47 11.30
C ASN A 70 14.43 3.08 12.70
N GLN A 71 14.77 1.80 12.90
CA GLN A 71 15.60 1.40 14.04
C GLN A 71 16.98 2.04 13.85
N PRO A 72 17.48 2.82 14.82
CA PRO A 72 18.89 3.16 14.85
C PRO A 72 19.62 1.85 15.05
N MET A 73 20.09 1.26 13.95
CA MET A 73 21.17 0.30 13.97
C MET A 73 22.34 1.09 14.55
N ALA A 74 22.50 1.03 15.87
CA ALA A 74 23.68 1.50 16.55
C ALA A 74 24.80 0.65 15.98
N LEU A 75 25.41 1.13 14.90
CA LEU A 75 26.67 0.63 14.42
C LEU A 75 27.56 0.65 15.67
N PRO A 76 28.11 -0.49 16.11
CA PRO A 76 29.12 -0.44 17.15
C PRO A 76 30.14 0.60 16.69
N PRO A 77 30.60 1.52 17.57
CA PRO A 77 31.60 2.50 17.18
C PRO A 77 32.69 1.70 16.49
N CYS A 78 32.91 1.96 15.20
CA CYS A 78 33.94 1.32 14.41
C CYS A 78 35.21 1.52 15.23
N THR A 79 35.60 0.47 15.96
CA THR A 79 36.82 0.49 16.72
C THR A 79 37.85 0.34 15.63
N GLU A 80 38.28 1.48 15.09
CA GLU A 80 39.43 1.58 14.22
C GLU A 80 40.49 0.65 14.83
N PRO A 81 40.99 -0.36 14.09
CA PRO A 81 42.13 -1.10 14.57
C PRO A 81 43.23 -0.05 14.75
N ALA A 82 43.63 0.17 15.99
CA ALA A 82 44.69 1.07 16.36
C ALA A 82 45.95 0.64 15.61
N PHE A 83 46.21 1.26 14.45
CA PHE A 83 47.50 1.22 13.78
C PHE A 83 48.44 2.12 14.59
N GLN A 84 48.74 1.68 15.81
CA GLN A 84 49.89 2.17 16.55
C GLN A 84 51.11 1.61 15.84
N GLY A 85 51.91 2.54 15.34
CA GLY A 85 52.88 2.29 14.29
C GLY A 85 53.97 1.29 14.64
N LEU A 86 54.66 0.89 13.58
CA LEU A 86 56.11 0.86 13.62
C LEU A 86 56.60 1.62 12.39
N THR A 87 56.84 2.90 12.63
CA THR A 87 57.84 3.68 11.93
C THR A 87 59.22 3.11 12.24
N HIS A 88 60.08 3.15 11.21
CA HIS A 88 61.54 2.94 11.18
C HIS A 88 62.05 1.51 10.94
#